data_AF-A0A9X7XT08-F1
#
_entry.id   AF-A0A9X7XT08-F1
#
_cell.length_a   1.000
_cell.length_b   1.000
_cell.length_c   1.000
_cell.angle_alpha   90.00
_cell.angle_beta   90.00
_cell.angle_gamma   90.00
#
_symmetry.space_group_name_H-M   'P 1'
#
loop_
_entity.id
_entity.type
_entity.pdbx_description
1 polymer ?
#
loop_
_entity_poly.entity_id
_entity_poly.type
_entity_poly.pdbx_seq_one_letter_code
_entity_poly.pdbx_strand_id
1 'polypeptide(L)'
;MPRVMTDYVREAYVMEPGNVRVNFDKQLMTTVHSLDIFDEQLMMVNAIHQPLMIMEVKFEQFLPFNIRYLLQHVSNQRSAISKYAICREESKNTMISSARRSSATTKPPATG
;
A
#
# COMPACT_ATOMS: atom_id res chain seq x y z
N MET A 1 7.11 -20.23 -2.10
CA MET A 1 8.10 -19.16 -2.39
C MET A 1 7.47 -17.80 -2.11
N PRO A 2 8.16 -16.90 -1.39
CA PRO A 2 7.75 -15.51 -1.22
C PRO A 2 7.55 -14.83 -2.57
N ARG A 3 6.67 -13.82 -2.64
CA ARG A 3 6.27 -13.22 -3.91
C ARG A 3 6.36 -11.70 -3.95
N VAL A 4 6.05 -11.05 -2.84
CA VAL A 4 6.22 -9.62 -2.59
C VAL A 4 6.49 -9.44 -1.11
N MET A 5 7.26 -8.42 -0.78
CA MET A 5 7.30 -7.87 0.57
C MET A 5 6.34 -6.67 0.64
N THR A 6 5.74 -6.50 1.80
CA THR A 6 4.82 -5.39 2.08
C THR A 6 5.34 -4.64 3.29
N ASP A 7 5.57 -3.34 3.13
CA ASP A 7 5.99 -2.44 4.21
C ASP A 7 5.00 -1.28 4.35
N TYR A 8 4.81 -0.78 5.56
CA TYR A 8 3.89 0.33 5.85
C TYR A 8 4.13 0.91 7.26
N VAL A 9 3.78 2.18 7.42
CA VAL A 9 3.76 2.86 8.72
C VAL A 9 2.37 2.78 9.32
N ARG A 10 2.23 2.14 10.50
CA ARG A 10 0.97 2.05 11.22
C ARG A 10 0.88 3.09 12.33
N GLU A 11 -0.22 3.82 12.34
CA GLU A 11 -0.67 4.64 13.46
C GLU A 11 -1.96 4.03 14.04
N ALA A 12 -1.94 3.64 15.31
CA ALA A 12 -3.02 2.89 15.94
C ALA A 12 -3.62 3.66 17.13
N TYR A 13 -4.95 3.72 17.17
CA TYR A 13 -5.74 4.31 18.26
C TYR A 13 -6.66 3.27 18.87
N VAL A 14 -6.84 3.34 20.19
CA VAL A 14 -7.69 2.41 20.95
C VAL A 14 -8.72 3.18 21.78
N MET A 15 -9.89 2.59 21.96
CA MET A 15 -10.96 3.11 22.80
C MET A 15 -11.63 1.96 23.54
N GLU A 16 -11.66 2.06 24.88
CA GLU A 16 -12.18 1.01 25.77
C GLU A 16 -13.66 0.67 25.49
N PRO A 17 -14.59 1.65 25.39
CA PRO A 17 -15.97 1.35 24.98
C PRO A 17 -16.04 0.60 23.65
N GLY A 18 -16.56 -0.63 23.67
CA GLY A 18 -16.71 -1.47 22.47
C GLY A 18 -15.42 -2.15 21.99
N ASN A 19 -14.31 -2.03 22.74
CA ASN A 19 -12.97 -2.48 22.37
C ASN A 19 -12.60 -2.06 20.93
N VAL A 20 -12.73 -0.76 20.65
CA VAL A 20 -12.54 -0.22 19.31
C VAL A 20 -11.07 0.04 19.05
N ARG A 21 -10.60 -0.39 17.89
CA ARG A 21 -9.26 -0.11 17.37
C ARG A 21 -9.37 0.53 15.99
N VAL A 22 -8.74 1.68 15.83
CA VAL A 22 -8.65 2.40 14.56
C VAL A 22 -7.19 2.43 14.13
N ASN A 23 -6.87 1.78 13.02
CA ASN A 23 -5.54 1.76 12.44
C ASN A 23 -5.52 2.59 11.15
N PHE A 24 -4.50 3.44 11.02
CA PHE A 24 -4.15 4.10 9.79
C PHE A 24 -2.84 3.50 9.28
N ASP A 25 -2.93 2.72 8.19
CA ASP A 25 -1.76 2.18 7.51
C ASP A 25 -1.39 3.14 6.37
N LYS A 26 -0.27 3.84 6.57
CA LYS A 26 0.28 4.90 5.72
C LYS A 26 1.50 4.37 4.97
N GLN A 27 1.85 5.03 3.86
CA GLN A 27 3.06 4.72 3.10
C GLN A 27 3.18 3.22 2.77
N LEU A 28 2.09 2.63 2.24
CA LEU A 28 2.11 1.22 1.85
C LEU A 28 3.07 1.05 0.67
N MET A 29 4.10 0.23 0.85
CA MET A 29 5.17 0.02 -0.11
C MET A 29 5.35 -1.48 -0.43
N THR A 30 5.90 -1.76 -1.61
CA THR A 30 6.17 -3.11 -2.10
C THR A 30 7.51 -3.18 -2.85
N THR A 31 8.11 -4.37 -2.86
CA THR A 31 9.35 -4.67 -3.59
C THR A 31 9.10 -4.90 -5.08
N VAL A 32 10.02 -4.45 -5.94
CA VAL A 32 9.88 -4.60 -7.41
C VAL A 32 10.77 -5.68 -8.01
N HIS A 33 12.00 -5.88 -7.57
CA HIS A 33 12.96 -6.74 -8.28
C HIS A 33 13.62 -7.82 -7.43
N SER A 34 13.82 -7.54 -6.14
CA SER A 34 14.41 -8.45 -5.18
C SER A 34 13.44 -8.70 -4.03
N LEU A 35 13.61 -9.84 -3.36
CA LEU A 35 12.95 -10.19 -2.10
C LEU A 35 13.98 -10.42 -0.99
N ASP A 36 15.22 -10.01 -1.22
CA ASP A 36 16.27 -10.06 -0.21
C ASP A 36 16.03 -8.94 0.82
N ILE A 37 15.58 -9.32 2.01
CA ILE A 37 15.27 -8.41 3.10
C ILE A 37 16.52 -7.83 3.78
N PHE A 38 17.70 -8.38 3.48
CA PHE A 38 18.98 -7.91 4.02
C PHE A 38 19.72 -6.98 3.05
N ASP A 39 19.16 -6.74 1.85
CA ASP A 39 19.71 -5.80 0.89
C ASP A 39 19.35 -4.36 1.31
N GLU A 40 20.36 -3.58 1.73
CA GLU A 40 20.18 -2.17 2.07
C GLU A 40 19.79 -1.30 0.86
N GLN A 41 20.00 -1.80 -0.36
CA GLN A 41 19.63 -1.15 -1.61
C GLN A 41 18.29 -1.66 -2.17
N LEU A 42 17.49 -2.35 -1.35
CA LEU A 42 16.22 -2.93 -1.78
C LEU A 42 15.28 -1.86 -2.33
N MET A 43 15.01 -1.97 -3.63
CA MET A 43 14.13 -1.04 -4.33
C MET A 43 12.66 -1.28 -3.96
N MET A 44 12.07 -0.29 -3.29
CA MET A 44 10.67 -0.26 -2.90
C MET A 44 9.91 0.85 -3.61
N VAL A 45 8.63 0.59 -3.89
CA VAL A 45 7.71 1.55 -4.52
C VAL A 45 6.41 1.65 -3.75
N ASN A 46 5.76 2.82 -3.83
CA ASN A 46 4.45 3.03 -3.23
C ASN A 46 3.41 2.14 -3.91
N ALA A 47 2.75 1.27 -3.14
CA ALA A 47 1.63 0.45 -3.57
C ALA A 47 0.29 1.20 -3.47
N ILE A 48 0.21 2.23 -2.63
CA ILE A 48 -0.88 3.20 -2.60
C ILE A 48 -0.27 4.59 -2.74
N HIS A 49 -0.69 5.33 -3.76
CA HIS A 49 -0.19 6.68 -4.00
C HIS A 49 -0.89 7.72 -3.12
N GLN A 50 -0.11 8.68 -2.63
CA GLN A 50 -0.63 9.81 -1.86
C GLN A 50 -1.68 10.59 -2.68
N PRO A 51 -2.70 11.17 -2.01
CA PRO A 51 -2.87 11.34 -0.56
C PRO A 51 -3.62 10.18 0.13
N LEU A 52 -3.75 9.01 -0.51
CA LEU A 52 -4.54 7.90 0.03
C LEU A 52 -3.79 7.11 1.11
N MET A 53 -4.55 6.56 2.05
CA MET A 53 -4.09 5.62 3.09
C MET A 53 -5.21 4.63 3.43
N ILE A 54 -4.88 3.54 4.13
CA ILE A 54 -5.87 2.55 4.57
C ILE A 54 -6.29 2.87 6.00
N MET A 55 -7.59 3.05 6.21
CA MET A 55 -8.19 3.10 7.55
C MET A 55 -8.91 1.78 7.84
N GLU A 56 -8.51 1.10 8.91
CA GLU A 56 -9.16 -0.11 9.40
C GLU A 56 -9.80 0.16 10.76
N VAL A 57 -11.09 -0.12 10.89
CA VAL A 57 -11.82 -0.01 12.17
C VAL A 57 -12.26 -1.40 12.60
N LYS A 58 -11.79 -1.83 13.77
CA LYS A 58 -12.15 -3.09 14.43
C LYS A 58 -12.87 -2.79 15.73
N PHE A 59 -13.91 -3.55 16.04
CA PHE A 59 -14.66 -3.44 17.29
C PHE A 59 -15.28 -4.80 17.60
N GLU A 60 -15.65 -5.04 18.85
CA GLU A 60 -16.29 -6.29 19.26
C GLU A 60 -17.81 -6.15 19.25
N GLN A 61 -18.39 -5.72 20.38
CA GLN A 61 -19.82 -5.80 20.62
C GLN A 61 -20.61 -4.67 19.96
N PHE A 62 -20.02 -3.46 19.93
CA PHE A 62 -20.67 -2.29 19.33
C PHE A 62 -19.64 -1.24 18.93
N LEU A 63 -20.07 -0.35 18.03
CA LEU A 63 -19.31 0.84 17.66
C LEU A 63 -19.91 2.08 18.37
N PRO A 64 -19.16 2.76 19.25
CA PRO A 64 -19.61 3.96 19.94
C PRO A 64 -20.10 5.06 18.99
N PHE A 65 -21.07 5.85 19.46
CA PHE A 65 -21.76 6.85 18.62
C PHE A 65 -20.81 7.87 18.00
N ASN A 66 -19.86 8.40 18.77
CA ASN A 66 -18.86 9.34 18.29
C ASN A 66 -18.03 8.77 17.12
N ILE A 67 -17.58 7.52 17.21
CA ILE A 67 -16.83 6.86 16.12
C ILE A 67 -17.75 6.66 14.91
N ARG A 68 -18.95 6.13 15.12
CA ARG A 68 -19.94 5.92 14.05
C ARG A 68 -20.26 7.23 13.32
N TYR A 69 -20.43 8.33 14.06
CA TYR A 69 -20.71 9.65 13.53
C TYR A 69 -19.54 10.19 12.68
N LEU A 70 -18.30 10.03 13.15
CA LEU A 70 -17.12 10.40 12.36
C LEU A 70 -17.02 9.59 11.06
N LEU A 71 -17.25 8.28 11.13
CA LEU A 71 -17.18 7.39 9.96
C LEU A 71 -18.27 7.64 8.91
N GLN A 72 -19.39 8.28 9.26
CA GLN A 72 -20.42 8.67 8.28
C GLN A 72 -19.89 9.68 7.26
N HIS A 73 -18.92 10.51 7.65
CA HIS A 73 -18.32 11.52 6.77
C HIS A 73 -17.19 10.94 5.90
N VAL A 74 -16.74 9.71 6.19
CA VAL A 74 -15.67 8.99 5.47
C VAL A 74 -16.25 7.91 4.53
N SER A 75 -17.59 7.80 4.44
CA SER A 75 -18.28 6.62 3.90
C SER A 75 -18.05 6.32 2.41
N ASN A 76 -17.57 7.27 1.62
CA ASN A 76 -17.57 7.16 0.16
C ASN A 76 -16.43 6.28 -0.40
N GLN A 77 -15.53 5.77 0.44
CA GLN A 77 -14.41 4.90 0.02
C GLN A 77 -14.33 3.59 0.82
N ARG A 78 -15.46 3.03 1.24
CA ARG A 78 -15.46 1.69 1.85
C ARG A 78 -15.21 0.64 0.76
N SER A 79 -14.15 -0.14 0.93
CA SER A 79 -13.78 -1.21 -0.01
C SER A 79 -13.16 -2.38 0.74
N ALA A 80 -13.36 -3.59 0.22
CA ALA A 80 -12.58 -4.74 0.66
C ALA A 80 -11.15 -4.57 0.14
N ILE A 81 -10.18 -4.46 1.05
CA ILE A 81 -8.78 -4.19 0.71
C ILE A 81 -7.90 -5.34 1.20
N SER A 82 -6.98 -5.77 0.33
CA SER A 82 -5.88 -6.67 0.68
C SER A 82 -4.55 -6.00 0.34
N LYS A 83 -3.75 -5.72 1.38
CA LYS A 83 -2.41 -5.14 1.19
C LYS A 83 -1.55 -6.00 0.26
N TYR A 84 -1.62 -7.32 0.42
CA TYR A 84 -0.89 -8.25 -0.45
C TYR A 84 -1.35 -8.16 -1.91
N ALA A 85 -2.65 -8.12 -2.16
CA ALA A 85 -3.17 -8.04 -3.53
C ALA A 85 -2.70 -6.75 -4.21
N ILE A 86 -2.84 -5.61 -3.52
CA ILE A 86 -2.37 -4.29 -3.99
C ILE A 86 -0.86 -4.32 -4.25
N CYS A 87 -0.06 -4.77 -3.28
CA CYS A 87 1.39 -4.84 -3.41
C CYS A 87 1.83 -5.77 -4.55
N ARG A 88 1.10 -6.86 -4.79
CA ARG A 88 1.41 -7.82 -5.84
C ARG A 88 1.07 -7.29 -7.22
N GLU A 89 -0.01 -6.56 -7.36
CA GLU A 89 -0.38 -5.87 -8.58
C GLU A 89 0.63 -4.77 -8.91
N GLU A 90 0.97 -3.93 -7.93
CA GLU A 90 1.89 -2.81 -8.16
C GLU A 90 3.31 -3.27 -8.51
N SER A 91 3.82 -4.28 -7.80
CA SER A 91 5.13 -4.88 -8.10
C SER A 91 5.21 -5.35 -9.57
N LYS A 92 4.15 -6.00 -10.07
CA LYS A 92 4.07 -6.43 -11.48
C LYS A 92 3.99 -5.24 -12.44
N ASN A 93 3.15 -4.26 -12.15
CA ASN A 93 2.98 -3.07 -13.01
C ASN A 93 4.29 -2.30 -13.14
N THR A 94 4.99 -2.11 -12.03
CA THR A 94 6.29 -1.43 -12.02
C THR A 94 7.34 -2.22 -12.82
N MET A 95 7.44 -3.56 -12.66
CA MET A 95 8.35 -4.40 -13.46
C MET A 95 8.08 -4.28 -14.97
N ILE A 96 6.82 -4.27 -15.40
CA ILE A 96 6.45 -4.14 -16.81
C ILE A 96 6.85 -2.75 -17.34
N SER A 97 6.64 -1.71 -16.54
CA SER A 97 6.98 -0.34 -16.92
C SER A 97 8.50 -0.10 -17.04
N SER A 98 9.32 -0.76 -16.20
CA SER A 98 10.78 -0.64 -16.27
C SER A 98 11.35 -1.36 -17.50
N ALA A 99 10.82 -2.54 -17.85
CA ALA A 99 11.19 -3.25 -19.08
C ALA A 99 10.94 -2.41 -20.35
N ARG A 100 9.78 -1.75 -20.45
CA ARG A 100 9.43 -0.89 -21.60
C ARG A 100 10.35 0.33 -21.74
N ARG A 101 10.89 0.87 -20.64
CA ARG A 101 11.84 2.00 -20.67
C ARG A 101 13.22 1.58 -21.19
N SER A 102 13.67 0.35 -20.87
CA SER A 102 14.96 -0.17 -21.34
C SER A 102 15.00 -0.46 -22.85
N SER A 103 13.86 -0.77 -23.49
CA SER A 103 13.79 -1.02 -24.94
C SER A 103 13.73 0.25 -25.81
N ALA A 104 13.61 1.45 -25.22
CA ALA A 104 13.43 2.70 -25.96
C ALA A 104 14.74 3.49 -26.21
N THR A 105 15.90 3.00 -25.74
CA THR A 105 17.18 3.75 -25.78
C THR A 105 18.18 3.32 -26.87
N THR A 106 17.82 2.41 -27.77
CA THR A 106 18.67 2.06 -28.94
C THR A 106 18.14 2.68 -30.22
N LYS A 107 18.42 3.97 -30.46
CA LYS A 107 18.43 4.54 -31.82
C LYS A 107 19.89 4.88 -32.16
N PRO A 108 20.50 4.26 -33.19
CA PRO A 108 21.90 4.54 -33.53
C PRO A 108 22.06 5.99 -34.01
N PRO A 109 23.24 6.61 -33.81
CA PRO A 109 23.49 7.96 -34.29
C PRO A 109 23.40 7.99 -35.82
N ALA A 110 22.70 9.00 -36.33
CA ALA A 110 22.68 9.28 -37.77
C ALA A 110 24.09 9.67 -38.21
N THR A 111 24.76 8.80 -38.96
CA THR A 111 25.98 9.12 -39.71
C THR A 111 25.64 10.14 -40.79
N GLY A 112 26.26 11.31 -40.69
CA GLY A 112 26.37 12.29 -41.79
C GLY A 112 27.62 12.06 -42.62
#